data_AF-A0A368QLI0-F1
#
_entry.id   AF-A0A368QLI0-F1
#
_cell.length_a   1.000
_cell.length_b   1.000
_cell.length_c   1.000
_cell.angle_alpha   90.00
_cell.angle_beta   90.00
_cell.angle_gamma   90.00
#
_symmetry.space_group_name_H-M   'P 1'
#
loop_
_entity.id
_entity.type
_entity.pdbx_description
1 polymer ?
#
loop_
_entity_poly.entity_id
_entity_poly.type
_entity_poly.pdbx_seq_one_letter_code
_entity_poly.pdbx_strand_id
1 'polypeptide(L)'
;MLARTGAQALARLEIASRAPRPTSRLIGRSPSRSPRFPPSSITGGVFWPVFLLANLAALIASRTMTVAIFQCLKQSIALGCFPRLKIVHTSRKFMAKIYIPVVNWFLLVSCLGFIVLFRSVYDVGNAYAIAELGVMIMATVYVTIIMLLIWESNITKVLSFFNHISLLGADFLLVSSE
;
A
#
# COMPACT_ATOMS: atom_id res chain seq x y z
N MET A 1 15.02 -21.08 -2.52
CA MET A 1 15.44 -20.55 -3.84
C MET A 1 15.26 -19.03 -3.99
N LEU A 2 14.20 -18.40 -3.46
CA LEU A 2 14.00 -16.93 -3.52
C LEU A 2 14.97 -16.08 -2.66
N ALA A 3 15.55 -16.64 -1.59
CA ALA A 3 16.52 -15.93 -0.75
C ALA A 3 17.93 -15.83 -1.38
N ARG A 4 18.30 -16.77 -2.26
CA ARG A 4 19.59 -16.73 -2.97
C ARG A 4 19.59 -15.71 -4.11
N THR A 5 18.44 -15.47 -4.75
CA THR A 5 18.28 -14.45 -5.79
C THR A 5 18.32 -13.02 -5.26
N GLY A 6 17.83 -12.78 -4.03
CA GLY A 6 17.92 -11.46 -3.40
C GLY A 6 19.36 -11.02 -3.08
N ALA A 7 20.19 -11.96 -2.59
CA ALA A 7 21.60 -11.71 -2.31
C ALA A 7 22.42 -11.48 -3.59
N GLN A 8 22.14 -12.22 -4.67
CA GLN A 8 22.77 -11.98 -5.98
C GLN A 8 22.34 -10.64 -6.61
N ALA A 9 21.11 -10.19 -6.37
CA ALA A 9 20.63 -8.89 -6.86
C ALA A 9 21.29 -7.72 -6.10
N LEU A 10 21.49 -7.84 -4.79
CA LEU A 10 22.23 -6.85 -3.98
C LEU A 10 23.70 -6.76 -4.40
N ALA A 11 24.37 -7.89 -4.65
CA ALA A 11 25.76 -7.90 -5.14
C ALA A 11 25.90 -7.28 -6.55
N ARG A 12 24.88 -7.39 -7.40
CA ARG A 12 24.84 -6.76 -8.73
C ARG A 12 24.57 -5.25 -8.65
N LEU A 13 23.82 -4.80 -7.64
CA LEU A 13 23.56 -3.39 -7.38
C LEU A 13 24.77 -2.65 -6.79
N GLU A 14 25.56 -3.30 -5.93
CA GLU A 14 26.79 -2.75 -5.36
C GLU A 14 27.84 -2.41 -6.44
N ILE A 15 27.93 -3.24 -7.48
CA ILE A 15 28.86 -3.03 -8.61
C ILE A 15 28.32 -1.95 -9.57
N ALA A 16 26.99 -1.85 -9.74
CA ALA A 16 26.35 -0.83 -10.58
C ALA A 16 26.39 0.58 -9.95
N SER A 17 26.46 0.69 -8.62
CA SER A 17 26.56 1.99 -7.93
C SER A 17 27.95 2.64 -8.04
N ARG A 18 28.98 1.84 -8.39
CA ARG A 18 30.37 2.30 -8.62
C ARG A 18 30.66 2.76 -10.05
N ALA A 19 29.71 2.66 -10.97
CA ALA A 19 29.90 3.14 -12.33
C ALA A 19 29.71 4.67 -12.40
N PRO A 20 30.64 5.44 -12.99
CA PRO A 20 30.45 6.87 -13.22
C PRO A 20 29.28 7.09 -14.19
N ARG A 21 28.23 7.79 -13.75
CA ARG A 21 27.04 8.07 -14.58
C ARG A 21 27.39 8.99 -15.75
N PRO A 22 27.08 8.63 -17.01
CA PRO A 22 27.18 9.54 -18.13
C PRO A 22 26.12 10.64 -18.01
N THR A 23 26.57 11.87 -18.19
CA THR A 23 25.82 13.12 -18.06
C THR A 23 24.86 13.28 -19.25
N SER A 24 23.58 12.96 -19.09
CA SER A 24 22.53 13.39 -20.04
C SER A 24 21.83 14.65 -19.51
N ARG A 25 22.25 15.79 -20.08
CA ARG A 25 21.53 17.07 -20.09
C ARG A 25 20.13 16.89 -20.72
N LEU A 26 19.24 17.81 -20.31
CA LEU A 26 17.99 18.25 -20.96
C LEU A 26 16.72 17.43 -20.69
N ILE A 27 15.99 17.78 -19.63
CA ILE A 27 14.54 18.04 -19.73
C ILE A 27 14.24 19.28 -18.90
N GLY A 28 14.04 20.41 -19.57
CA GLY A 28 13.37 21.56 -18.98
C GLY A 28 11.90 21.20 -18.74
N ARG A 29 11.49 21.18 -17.47
CA ARG A 29 10.10 21.39 -17.08
C ARG A 29 10.05 22.24 -15.82
N SER A 30 9.22 23.28 -15.93
CA SER A 30 8.81 24.31 -14.98
C SER A 30 8.90 23.91 -13.49
N PRO A 31 9.42 24.77 -12.60
CA PRO A 31 9.39 24.54 -11.17
C PRO A 31 8.06 25.01 -10.60
N SER A 32 7.05 24.13 -10.56
CA SER A 32 5.97 24.30 -9.58
C SER A 32 6.58 24.10 -8.19
N ARG A 33 6.50 25.15 -7.35
CA ARG A 33 7.01 25.24 -5.98
C ARG A 33 6.68 23.98 -5.17
N SER A 34 7.65 23.08 -5.03
CA SER A 34 7.75 22.19 -3.88
C SER A 34 8.64 22.88 -2.84
N PRO A 35 8.33 22.82 -1.53
CA PRO A 35 9.25 23.27 -0.50
C PRO A 35 10.48 22.37 -0.55
N ARG A 36 11.51 22.84 -1.27
CA ARG A 36 12.83 22.23 -1.27
C ARG A 36 13.40 22.45 0.13
N PHE A 37 13.30 21.43 0.99
CA PHE A 37 14.21 21.30 2.11
C PHE A 37 15.62 21.29 1.51
N PRO A 38 16.46 22.30 1.78
CA PRO A 38 17.81 22.29 1.28
C PRO A 38 18.55 21.13 1.96
N PRO A 39 19.09 20.14 1.20
CA PRO A 39 19.83 19.03 1.81
C PRO A 39 21.12 19.48 2.52
N SER A 40 21.45 20.78 2.49
CA SER A 40 22.64 21.36 3.10
C SER A 40 22.57 21.55 4.62
N SER A 41 21.42 21.33 5.26
CA SER A 41 21.29 21.47 6.73
C SER A 41 21.43 20.14 7.49
N ILE A 42 21.63 19.02 6.79
CA ILE A 42 21.84 17.70 7.38
C ILE A 42 23.28 17.29 7.10
N THR A 43 24.10 17.17 8.14
CA THR A 43 25.47 16.63 8.10
C THR A 43 25.54 15.44 7.15
N GLY A 44 26.32 15.54 6.07
CA GLY A 44 26.28 14.61 4.92
C GLY A 44 26.45 13.12 5.24
N GLY A 45 26.98 12.78 6.43
CA GLY A 45 27.06 11.40 6.92
C GLY A 45 25.73 10.75 7.29
N VAL A 46 24.71 11.52 7.70
CA VAL A 46 23.39 10.99 8.14
C VAL A 46 22.40 10.85 6.98
N PHE A 47 22.64 11.54 5.86
CA PHE A 47 21.75 11.49 4.69
C PHE A 47 21.68 10.09 4.06
N TRP A 48 22.83 9.45 3.86
CA TRP A 48 22.92 8.12 3.26
C TRP A 48 22.17 7.01 4.03
N PRO A 49 22.34 6.86 5.36
CA PRO A 49 21.61 5.84 6.11
C PRO A 49 20.10 6.10 6.16
N VAL A 50 19.67 7.35 6.29
CA VAL A 50 18.23 7.70 6.30
C VAL A 50 17.59 7.41 4.94
N PHE A 51 18.27 7.73 3.84
CA PHE A 51 17.80 7.40 2.50
C PHE A 51 17.69 5.89 2.29
N LEU A 52 18.69 5.12 2.74
CA LEU A 52 18.66 3.66 2.63
C LEU A 52 17.52 3.06 3.46
N LEU A 53 17.33 3.54 4.69
CA LEU A 53 16.26 3.07 5.58
C LEU A 53 14.86 3.37 4.99
N ALA A 54 14.68 4.55 4.38
CA ALA A 54 13.44 4.91 3.69
C ALA A 54 13.12 3.97 2.52
N ASN A 55 14.11 3.64 1.69
CA ASN A 55 13.94 2.71 0.57
C ASN A 55 13.65 1.28 1.05
N LEU A 56 14.32 0.83 2.10
CA LEU A 56 14.05 -0.48 2.71
C LEU A 56 12.64 -0.56 3.27
N ALA A 57 12.18 0.48 3.95
CA ALA A 57 10.81 0.57 4.46
C ALA A 57 9.77 0.50 3.31
N ALA A 58 9.99 1.24 2.22
CA ALA A 58 9.11 1.22 1.05
C ALA A 58 9.04 -0.17 0.39
N LEU A 59 10.17 -0.88 0.30
CA LEU A 59 10.23 -2.25 -0.23
C LEU A 59 9.46 -3.25 0.63
N ILE A 60 9.60 -3.16 1.96
CA ILE A 60 8.88 -4.04 2.90
C ILE A 60 7.37 -3.75 2.81
N ALA A 61 6.98 -2.48 2.79
CA ALA A 61 5.58 -2.07 2.67
C ALA A 61 4.92 -2.67 1.41
N SER A 62 5.56 -2.56 0.24
CA SER A 62 5.04 -3.12 -1.01
C SER A 62 4.85 -4.64 -0.98
N ARG A 63 5.81 -5.35 -0.35
CA ARG A 63 5.72 -6.81 -0.19
C ARG A 63 4.58 -7.21 0.73
N THR A 64 4.41 -6.52 1.85
CA THR A 64 3.33 -6.78 2.81
C THR A 64 1.96 -6.54 2.18
N MET A 65 1.78 -5.42 1.47
CA MET A 65 0.50 -5.09 0.82
C MET A 65 0.08 -6.15 -0.19
N THR A 66 1.03 -6.65 -0.98
CA THR A 66 0.75 -7.72 -1.95
C THR A 66 0.30 -9.01 -1.26
N VAL A 67 0.98 -9.41 -0.17
CA VAL A 67 0.61 -10.61 0.59
C VAL A 67 -0.74 -10.44 1.28
N ALA A 68 -1.03 -9.26 1.83
CA ALA A 68 -2.30 -8.96 2.50
C ALA A 68 -3.50 -9.12 1.55
N ILE A 69 -3.41 -8.59 0.32
CA ILE A 69 -4.47 -8.74 -0.69
C ILE A 69 -4.70 -10.21 -1.03
N PHE A 70 -3.64 -11.02 -1.17
CA PHE A 70 -3.79 -12.45 -1.39
C PHE A 70 -4.48 -13.17 -0.22
N GLN A 71 -4.31 -12.71 1.03
CA GLN A 71 -5.03 -13.29 2.17
C GLN A 71 -6.51 -12.87 2.18
N CYS A 72 -6.79 -11.58 1.94
CA CYS A 72 -8.16 -11.09 1.82
C CYS A 72 -8.92 -11.84 0.72
N LEU A 73 -8.32 -12.01 -0.46
CA LEU A 73 -8.92 -12.77 -1.56
C LEU A 73 -9.24 -14.23 -1.18
N LYS A 74 -8.35 -14.90 -0.43
CA LYS A 74 -8.63 -16.26 0.04
C LYS A 74 -9.80 -16.29 1.02
N GLN A 75 -9.89 -15.31 1.92
CA GLN A 75 -11.01 -15.17 2.85
C GLN A 75 -12.32 -14.91 2.10
N SER A 76 -12.31 -13.98 1.13
CA SER A 76 -13.49 -13.67 0.31
C SER A 76 -13.97 -14.87 -0.53
N ILE A 77 -13.05 -15.69 -1.05
CA ILE A 77 -13.39 -16.94 -1.75
C ILE A 77 -13.97 -17.97 -0.78
N ALA A 78 -13.44 -18.09 0.44
CA ALA A 78 -13.94 -18.99 1.47
C ALA A 78 -15.34 -18.60 1.99
N LEU A 79 -15.65 -17.30 2.01
CA LEU A 79 -16.97 -16.76 2.34
C LEU A 79 -18.03 -16.99 1.25
N GLY A 80 -17.68 -17.66 0.14
CA GLY A 80 -18.63 -18.00 -0.92
C GLY A 80 -19.00 -16.85 -1.85
N CYS A 81 -18.42 -15.66 -1.68
CA CYS A 81 -18.65 -14.49 -2.54
C CYS A 81 -18.16 -14.69 -3.99
N PHE A 82 -17.41 -15.76 -4.27
CA PHE A 82 -16.99 -16.13 -5.62
C PHE A 82 -17.14 -17.65 -5.85
N PRO A 83 -18.03 -18.11 -6.76
CA PRO A 83 -18.08 -19.50 -7.17
C PRO A 83 -16.78 -19.88 -7.88
N ARG A 84 -16.24 -21.06 -7.53
CA ARG A 84 -14.96 -21.64 -7.97
C ARG A 84 -14.46 -21.05 -9.28
N LEU A 85 -13.43 -20.19 -9.22
CA LEU A 85 -12.69 -19.72 -10.38
C LEU A 85 -12.37 -20.94 -11.26
N LYS A 86 -13.04 -21.02 -12.41
CA LYS A 86 -12.91 -22.14 -13.34
C LYS A 86 -11.45 -22.20 -13.79
N ILE A 87 -10.77 -23.23 -13.34
CA ILE A 87 -9.41 -23.57 -13.71
C ILE A 87 -9.40 -23.79 -15.23
N VAL A 88 -8.96 -22.78 -15.96
CA VAL A 88 -8.53 -22.98 -17.35
C VAL A 88 -7.30 -23.88 -17.28
N HIS A 89 -7.46 -25.08 -17.84
CA HIS A 89 -6.45 -26.13 -17.86
C HIS A 89 -5.20 -25.65 -18.60
N THR A 90 -4.16 -25.28 -17.87
CA THR A 90 -2.76 -25.44 -18.30
C THR A 90 -2.00 -26.20 -17.22
N SER A 91 -1.97 -27.52 -17.42
CA SER A 91 -1.18 -28.54 -16.74
C SER A 91 -1.53 -28.98 -15.31
N ARG A 92 -1.90 -30.27 -15.20
CA ARG A 92 -2.10 -31.08 -14.00
C ARG A 92 -0.78 -31.36 -13.25
N LYS A 93 -0.27 -30.41 -12.47
CA LYS A 93 0.70 -30.70 -11.39
C LYS A 93 0.74 -29.51 -10.45
N PHE A 94 0.65 -29.76 -9.14
CA PHE A 94 0.66 -28.80 -8.01
C PHE A 94 -0.70 -28.33 -7.47
N MET A 95 -1.50 -29.29 -7.00
CA MET A 95 -2.64 -29.15 -6.08
C MET A 95 -2.26 -28.72 -4.64
N ALA A 96 -1.26 -27.85 -4.45
CA ALA A 96 -0.84 -27.44 -3.08
C ALA A 96 -0.16 -26.06 -2.96
N LYS A 97 -0.10 -25.24 -4.02
CA LYS A 97 0.29 -23.84 -3.90
C LYS A 97 -0.85 -23.00 -4.45
N ILE A 98 -1.61 -22.34 -3.58
CA ILE A 98 -2.57 -21.31 -3.99
C ILE A 98 -1.77 -20.12 -4.52
N TYR A 99 -1.32 -20.22 -5.77
CA TYR A 99 -0.79 -19.15 -6.59
C TYR A 99 -1.59 -19.20 -7.87
N ILE A 100 -2.70 -18.46 -7.92
CA ILE A 100 -3.52 -18.34 -9.12
C ILE A 100 -2.78 -17.33 -10.02
N PRO A 101 -2.16 -17.75 -11.14
CA PRO A 101 -1.34 -16.87 -11.98
C PRO A 101 -2.12 -15.66 -12.50
N VAL A 102 -3.44 -15.81 -12.63
CA VAL A 102 -4.39 -14.77 -13.02
C VAL A 102 -4.39 -13.60 -12.02
N VAL A 103 -4.36 -13.87 -10.71
CA VAL A 103 -4.39 -12.81 -9.68
C VAL A 103 -3.11 -11.99 -9.67
N ASN A 104 -1.96 -12.60 -9.95
CA ASN A 104 -0.69 -11.87 -10.07
C ASN A 104 -0.70 -10.90 -11.26
N TRP A 105 -1.33 -11.28 -12.37
CA TRP A 105 -1.49 -10.39 -13.52
C TRP A 105 -2.48 -9.25 -13.24
N PHE A 106 -3.61 -9.55 -12.58
CA PHE A 106 -4.55 -8.52 -12.14
C PHE A 106 -3.92 -7.51 -11.17
N LEU A 107 -3.14 -7.97 -10.19
CA LEU A 107 -2.40 -7.10 -9.27
C LEU A 107 -1.40 -6.20 -10.00
N LEU A 108 -0.67 -6.76 -10.98
CA LEU A 108 0.28 -5.99 -11.78
C LEU A 108 -0.44 -4.92 -12.61
N VAL A 109 -1.53 -5.27 -13.30
CA VAL A 109 -2.33 -4.35 -14.12
C VAL A 109 -2.96 -3.25 -13.27
N SER A 110 -3.51 -3.57 -12.09
CA SER A 110 -4.11 -2.58 -11.19
C SER A 110 -3.09 -1.56 -10.68
N CYS A 111 -1.92 -2.04 -10.22
CA CYS A 111 -0.83 -1.18 -9.78
C CYS A 111 -0.35 -0.25 -10.92
N LEU A 112 -0.19 -0.80 -12.12
CA LEU A 112 0.22 -0.02 -13.29
C LEU A 112 -0.86 1.01 -13.70
N GLY A 113 -2.13 0.62 -13.64
CA GLY A 113 -3.27 1.52 -13.86
C GLY A 113 -3.29 2.69 -12.88
N PHE A 114 -3.04 2.44 -11.60
CA PHE A 114 -2.94 3.48 -10.58
C PHE A 114 -1.80 4.46 -10.87
N ILE A 115 -0.62 3.96 -11.25
CA ILE A 115 0.54 4.80 -11.61
C ILE A 115 0.22 5.68 -12.83
N VAL A 116 -0.51 5.16 -13.83
CA VAL A 116 -0.87 5.92 -15.04
C VAL A 116 -2.00 6.92 -14.78
N LEU A 117 -2.95 6.58 -13.92
CA LEU A 117 -4.10 7.44 -13.60
C LEU A 117 -3.65 8.74 -12.93
N PHE A 118 -2.58 8.69 -12.15
CA PHE A 118 -2.12 9.82 -11.37
C PHE A 118 -0.80 10.39 -11.88
N ARG A 119 -0.89 11.56 -12.49
CA ARG A 119 0.26 12.27 -13.07
C ARG A 119 0.92 13.24 -12.09
N SER A 120 0.28 13.54 -10.97
CA SER A 120 0.68 14.54 -9.97
C SER A 120 0.56 13.97 -8.56
N VAL A 121 1.63 14.05 -7.78
CA VAL A 121 1.70 13.51 -6.40
C VAL A 121 0.83 14.32 -5.43
N TYR A 122 0.64 15.62 -5.69
CA TYR A 122 -0.16 16.50 -4.84
C TYR A 122 -1.65 16.14 -4.91
N ASP A 123 -2.15 15.89 -6.12
CA ASP A 123 -3.56 15.52 -6.33
C ASP A 123 -3.86 14.12 -5.78
N VAL A 124 -2.88 13.20 -5.87
CA VAL A 124 -2.96 11.87 -5.24
C VAL A 124 -3.09 11.98 -3.74
N GLY A 125 -2.26 12.79 -3.10
CA GLY A 125 -2.24 12.91 -1.64
C GLY A 125 -3.58 13.37 -1.09
N ASN A 126 -4.16 14.42 -1.68
CA ASN A 126 -5.45 14.96 -1.26
C ASN A 126 -6.60 13.97 -1.51
N ALA A 127 -6.66 13.37 -2.70
CA ALA A 127 -7.71 12.40 -3.03
C ALA A 127 -7.60 11.11 -2.19
N TYR A 128 -6.38 10.61 -1.98
CA TYR A 128 -6.12 9.43 -1.15
C TYR A 128 -6.51 9.68 0.31
N ALA A 129 -6.23 10.88 0.86
CA ALA A 129 -6.62 11.24 2.22
C ALA A 129 -8.15 11.20 2.40
N ILE A 130 -8.92 11.79 1.47
CA ILE A 130 -10.39 11.75 1.51
C ILE A 130 -10.92 10.31 1.37
N ALA A 131 -10.31 9.50 0.49
CA ALA A 131 -10.69 8.09 0.34
C ALA A 131 -10.41 7.26 1.60
N GLU A 132 -9.25 7.46 2.23
CA GLU A 132 -8.85 6.78 3.46
C GLU A 132 -9.81 7.14 4.61
N LEU A 133 -10.30 8.40 4.68
CA LEU A 133 -11.35 8.78 5.63
C LEU A 133 -12.65 7.99 5.43
N GLY A 134 -13.05 7.78 4.17
CA GLY A 134 -14.19 6.93 3.85
C GLY A 134 -13.99 5.49 4.35
N VAL A 135 -12.79 4.93 4.18
CA VAL A 135 -12.46 3.59 4.66
C VAL A 135 -12.50 3.51 6.19
N MET A 136 -12.05 4.55 6.89
CA MET A 136 -12.12 4.62 8.36
C MET A 136 -13.58 4.62 8.85
N ILE A 137 -14.47 5.36 8.19
CA ILE A 137 -15.91 5.37 8.50
C ILE A 137 -16.52 3.97 8.24
N MET A 138 -16.22 3.37 7.09
CA MET A 138 -16.72 2.04 6.73
C MET A 138 -16.26 0.95 7.71
N ALA A 139 -14.99 0.98 8.10
CA ALA A 139 -14.44 0.05 9.08
C ALA A 139 -15.09 0.21 10.47
N THR A 140 -15.40 1.45 10.87
CA THR A 140 -16.10 1.75 12.13
C THR A 140 -17.49 1.14 12.16
N VAL A 141 -18.27 1.31 11.07
CA VAL A 141 -19.60 0.70 10.94
C VAL A 141 -19.47 -0.83 10.96
N TYR A 142 -18.51 -1.40 10.23
CA TYR A 142 -18.28 -2.84 10.20
C TYR A 142 -17.97 -3.43 11.58
N VAL A 143 -17.06 -2.81 12.33
CA VAL A 143 -16.72 -3.23 13.71
C VAL A 143 -17.93 -3.11 14.63
N THR A 144 -18.74 -2.06 14.47
CA THR A 144 -19.95 -1.85 15.28
C THR A 144 -21.00 -2.93 15.05
N ILE A 145 -21.21 -3.31 13.78
CA ILE A 145 -22.10 -4.41 13.39
C ILE A 145 -21.59 -5.74 14.00
N ILE A 146 -20.29 -6.02 13.91
CA ILE A 146 -19.71 -7.24 14.48
C ILE A 146 -19.89 -7.28 16.00
N MET A 147 -19.66 -6.17 16.70
CA MET A 147 -19.81 -6.10 18.16
C MET A 147 -21.25 -6.34 18.61
N LEU A 148 -22.24 -5.88 17.84
CA LEU A 148 -23.66 -6.12 18.11
C LEU A 148 -24.06 -7.57 17.83
N LEU A 149 -23.63 -8.15 16.71
CA LEU A 149 -24.00 -9.51 16.29
C LEU A 149 -23.29 -10.62 17.05
N ILE A 150 -22.03 -10.41 17.47
CA ILE A 150 -21.21 -11.48 18.07
C ILE A 150 -21.24 -11.50 19.60
N TRP A 151 -21.41 -10.33 20.25
CA TRP A 151 -21.18 -10.20 21.70
C TRP A 151 -22.44 -9.93 22.52
N GLU A 152 -23.62 -9.68 21.92
CA GLU A 152 -24.88 -9.43 22.68
C GLU A 152 -24.65 -8.44 23.85
N SER A 153 -23.76 -7.46 23.66
CA SER A 153 -23.34 -6.56 24.73
C SER A 153 -24.33 -5.41 24.85
N ASN A 154 -24.51 -4.91 26.07
CA ASN A 154 -25.50 -3.87 26.37
C ASN A 154 -25.31 -2.64 25.44
N ILE A 155 -26.39 -2.21 24.79
CA ILE A 155 -26.42 -1.17 23.74
C ILE A 155 -25.69 0.11 24.15
N THR A 156 -25.72 0.45 25.45
CA THR A 156 -25.04 1.63 25.99
C THR A 156 -23.52 1.62 25.80
N LYS A 157 -22.87 0.44 25.87
CA LYS A 157 -21.41 0.33 25.66
C LYS A 157 -21.04 0.48 24.18
N VAL A 158 -21.87 -0.10 23.30
CA VAL A 158 -21.69 0.02 21.85
C VAL A 158 -21.89 1.46 21.41
N LEU A 159 -22.89 2.15 21.94
CA LEU A 159 -23.17 3.55 21.62
C LEU A 159 -22.03 4.48 22.07
N SER A 160 -21.46 4.26 23.26
CA SER A 160 -20.31 5.02 23.76
C SER A 160 -19.08 4.84 22.88
N PHE A 161 -18.78 3.60 22.48
CA PHE A 161 -17.65 3.30 21.61
C PHE A 161 -17.84 3.87 20.20
N PHE A 162 -19.03 3.73 19.63
CA PHE A 162 -19.37 4.26 18.31
C PHE A 162 -19.32 5.79 18.27
N ASN A 163 -19.87 6.45 19.30
CA ASN A 163 -19.83 7.90 19.44
C ASN A 163 -18.39 8.40 19.57
N HIS A 164 -17.56 7.73 20.36
CA HIS A 164 -16.15 8.11 20.53
C HIS A 164 -15.36 8.00 19.22
N ILE A 165 -15.51 6.91 18.47
CA ILE A 165 -14.83 6.72 17.18
C ILE A 165 -15.36 7.70 16.11
N SER A 166 -16.68 7.93 16.06
CA SER A 166 -17.28 8.83 15.07
C SER A 166 -16.92 10.30 15.31
N LEU A 167 -16.82 10.72 16.58
CA LEU A 167 -16.38 12.07 16.94
C LEU A 167 -14.93 12.31 16.48
N LEU A 168 -14.05 11.34 16.74
CA LEU A 168 -12.63 11.40 16.39
C LEU A 168 -12.41 11.47 14.86
N GLY A 169 -13.27 10.78 14.09
CA GLY A 169 -13.29 10.89 12.62
C GLY A 169 -13.80 12.24 12.12
N ALA A 170 -14.80 12.82 12.79
CA ALA A 170 -15.35 14.14 12.43
C ALA A 170 -14.36 15.28 12.75
N ASP A 171 -13.64 15.19 13.88
CA ASP A 171 -12.60 16.15 14.26
C ASP A 171 -11.46 16.18 13.23
N PHE A 172 -11.06 15.03 12.70
CA PHE A 172 -10.05 14.96 11.64
C PHE A 172 -10.55 15.60 10.33
N LEU A 173 -11.84 15.51 10.03
CA LEU A 173 -12.46 16.09 8.85
C LEU A 173 -12.54 17.62 8.95
N LEU A 174 -12.84 18.15 10.15
CA LEU A 174 -12.79 19.59 10.43
C LEU A 174 -11.37 20.15 10.33
N VAL A 175 -10.38 19.46 10.92
CA VAL A 175 -8.96 19.85 10.81
C VAL A 175 -8.45 19.79 9.38
N SER A 176 -8.98 18.90 8.54
CA SER A 176 -8.64 18.84 7.11
C SER A 176 -9.32 19.94 6.28
N SER A 177 -10.32 20.65 6.83
CA SER A 177 -11.06 21.71 6.15
C SER A 177 -10.56 23.12 6.44
N GLU A 178 -9.65 23.28 7.42
CA GLU A 178 -8.91 24.51 7.74
C GLU A 178 -7.52 24.53 7.11
#